data_AF-A0A7S0GIE0-F1
#
_entry.id   AF-A0A7S0GIE0-F1
#
_cell.length_a   1.000
_cell.length_b   1.000
_cell.length_c   1.000
_cell.angle_alpha   90.00
_cell.angle_beta   90.00
_cell.angle_gamma   90.00
#
_symmetry.space_group_name_H-M   'P 1'
#
loop_
_entity.id
_entity.type
_entity.pdbx_description
1 polymer ?
#
loop_
_entity_poly.entity_id
_entity_poly.type
_entity_poly.pdbx_seq_one_letter_code
_entity_poly.pdbx_strand_id
1 'polypeptide(L)'
;QLSLSLQQVTVIDEKSVKELSRPYRGWHYYREHVIPAKPNIKEYENVEMTDVPTVYQLPGVANRNTWYMSFIGFDGSGYQSFVAESRDLVKWTNKRLAFGYGEEGEFDYGGRVLGAYLYEDYGIKAPRVL
;
A
#
# COMPACT_ATOMS: atom_id res chain seq x y z
N GLN A 1 45.70 5.95 -5.54
CA GLN A 1 44.54 6.36 -6.35
C GLN A 1 43.69 5.12 -6.58
N LEU A 2 42.56 4.99 -5.87
CA LEU A 2 41.59 3.90 -6.08
C LEU A 2 40.63 4.35 -7.18
N SER A 3 40.76 3.78 -8.37
CA SER A 3 39.79 4.01 -9.46
C SER A 3 38.56 3.18 -9.17
N LEU A 4 37.46 3.85 -8.81
CA LEU A 4 36.14 3.25 -8.81
C LEU A 4 35.76 2.92 -10.26
N SER A 5 35.68 1.62 -10.56
CA SER A 5 35.09 1.11 -11.79
C SER A 5 33.64 1.59 -11.85
N LEU A 6 33.31 2.42 -12.84
CA LEU A 6 31.94 2.73 -13.20
C LEU A 6 31.27 1.41 -13.62
N GLN A 7 30.38 0.89 -12.79
CA GLN A 7 29.50 -0.21 -13.20
C GLN A 7 28.82 0.21 -14.51
N GLN A 8 29.03 -0.60 -15.55
CA GLN A 8 28.36 -0.43 -16.83
C GLN A 8 26.86 -0.38 -16.57
N VAL A 9 26.23 0.75 -16.89
CA VAL A 9 24.77 0.85 -16.87
C VAL A 9 24.25 -0.13 -17.90
N THR A 10 23.73 -1.26 -17.44
CA THR A 10 23.10 -2.25 -18.32
C THR A 10 21.80 -1.65 -18.83
N VAL A 11 21.84 -1.10 -20.04
CA VAL A 11 20.62 -0.68 -20.73
C VAL A 11 19.82 -1.95 -21.04
N ILE A 12 18.60 -2.05 -20.49
CA ILE A 12 17.69 -3.15 -20.79
C ILE A 12 17.18 -2.92 -22.23
N ASP A 13 17.42 -3.89 -23.11
CA ASP A 13 17.00 -3.80 -24.50
C ASP A 13 15.46 -3.86 -24.65
N GLU A 14 14.96 -3.37 -25.78
CA GLU A 14 13.52 -3.28 -26.05
C GLU A 14 12.80 -4.64 -25.97
N LYS A 15 13.43 -5.72 -26.43
CA LYS A 15 12.84 -7.07 -26.38
C LYS A 15 12.72 -7.53 -24.92
N SER A 16 13.74 -7.31 -24.11
CA SER A 16 13.72 -7.62 -22.66
C SER A 16 12.67 -6.80 -21.92
N VAL A 17 12.58 -5.49 -22.17
CA VAL A 17 11.49 -4.66 -21.63
C VAL A 17 10.12 -5.21 -22.03
N LYS A 18 9.99 -5.64 -23.29
CA LYS A 18 8.72 -6.17 -23.81
C LYS A 18 8.27 -7.45 -23.10
N GLU A 19 9.20 -8.36 -22.84
CA GLU A 19 8.91 -9.60 -22.13
C GLU A 19 8.65 -9.38 -20.64
N LEU A 20 9.48 -8.58 -19.98
CA LEU A 20 9.35 -8.30 -18.54
C LEU A 20 8.05 -7.56 -18.20
N SER A 21 7.61 -6.65 -19.08
CA SER A 21 6.36 -5.92 -18.87
C SER A 21 5.11 -6.70 -19.28
N ARG A 22 5.25 -7.86 -19.95
CA ARG A 22 4.12 -8.66 -20.45
C ARG A 22 3.04 -8.97 -19.40
N PRO A 23 3.35 -9.33 -18.13
CA PRO A 23 2.33 -9.58 -17.11
C PRO A 23 1.53 -8.33 -16.69
N TYR A 24 2.04 -7.13 -16.96
CA TYR A 24 1.47 -5.86 -16.53
C TYR A 24 0.62 -5.16 -17.61
N ARG A 25 0.30 -5.86 -18.69
CA ARG A 25 -0.46 -5.33 -19.84
C ARG A 25 -1.85 -5.96 -19.91
N GLY A 26 -2.78 -5.28 -20.59
CA GLY A 26 -4.12 -5.82 -20.83
C GLY A 26 -4.99 -5.90 -19.57
N TRP A 27 -4.75 -5.01 -18.60
CA TRP A 27 -5.49 -5.01 -17.34
C TRP A 27 -6.93 -4.57 -17.55
N HIS A 28 -7.85 -5.22 -16.86
CA HIS A 28 -9.24 -4.79 -16.79
C HIS A 28 -9.37 -3.72 -15.71
N TYR A 29 -9.85 -2.54 -16.10
CA TYR A 29 -10.09 -1.45 -15.17
C TYR A 29 -11.39 -1.70 -14.39
N TYR A 30 -11.28 -1.78 -13.07
CA TYR A 30 -12.43 -1.74 -12.16
C TYR A 30 -12.82 -0.28 -11.94
N ARG A 31 -14.06 0.09 -12.29
CA ARG A 31 -14.47 1.49 -12.41
C ARG A 31 -14.66 2.18 -11.06
N GLU A 32 -15.14 1.42 -10.08
CA GLU A 32 -15.49 1.95 -8.78
C GLU A 32 -14.27 2.01 -7.84
N HIS A 33 -14.26 2.98 -6.93
CA HIS A 33 -13.26 3.02 -5.87
C HIS A 33 -13.45 1.83 -4.91
N VAL A 34 -12.37 1.09 -4.65
CA VAL A 34 -12.34 0.05 -3.62
C VAL A 34 -12.29 0.63 -2.20
N ILE A 35 -11.69 1.81 -2.06
CA ILE A 35 -11.76 2.71 -0.91
C ILE A 35 -12.04 4.11 -1.48
N PRO A 36 -13.19 4.74 -1.17
CA PRO A 36 -13.49 6.07 -1.67
C PRO A 36 -12.73 7.15 -0.87
N ALA A 37 -12.54 8.32 -1.47
CA ALA A 37 -11.87 9.47 -0.84
C ALA A 37 -12.48 9.87 0.52
N LYS A 38 -13.81 9.72 0.66
CA LYS A 38 -14.54 9.86 1.93
C LYS A 38 -15.02 8.49 2.41
N PRO A 39 -14.16 7.73 3.12
CA PRO A 39 -14.44 6.35 3.48
C PRO A 39 -15.50 6.18 4.58
N ASN A 40 -15.93 7.28 5.21
CA ASN A 40 -16.92 7.32 6.29
C ASN A 40 -16.60 6.29 7.39
N ILE A 41 -15.37 6.35 7.89
CA ILE A 41 -14.87 5.44 8.93
C ILE A 41 -15.47 5.91 10.25
N LYS A 42 -16.04 4.98 11.02
CA LYS A 42 -16.63 5.29 12.32
C LYS A 42 -15.59 5.99 13.22
N GLU A 43 -15.96 7.12 13.83
CA GLU A 43 -15.09 7.99 14.66
C GLU A 43 -14.05 8.81 13.88
N TYR A 44 -13.98 8.66 12.56
CA TYR A 44 -13.07 9.38 11.66
C TYR A 44 -13.82 9.81 10.38
N GLU A 45 -15.07 10.26 10.53
CA GLU A 45 -15.95 10.63 9.42
C GLU A 45 -15.50 11.91 8.70
N ASN A 46 -14.59 12.69 9.31
CA ASN A 46 -13.96 13.88 8.77
C ASN A 46 -12.81 13.58 7.77
N VAL A 47 -12.50 12.32 7.49
CA VAL A 47 -11.53 11.98 6.43
C VAL A 47 -12.09 12.37 5.06
N GLU A 48 -11.35 13.26 4.39
CA GLU A 48 -11.75 13.88 3.12
C GLU A 48 -10.99 13.31 1.91
N MET A 49 -9.80 12.75 2.13
CA MET A 49 -8.96 12.17 1.08
C MET A 49 -8.31 10.87 1.56
N THR A 50 -8.06 9.95 0.63
CA THR A 50 -7.36 8.68 0.89
C THR A 50 -6.27 8.43 -0.15
N ASP A 51 -5.14 7.87 0.26
CA ASP A 51 -4.03 7.53 -0.64
C ASP A 51 -3.14 6.40 -0.06
N VAL A 52 -2.03 6.09 -0.73
CA VAL A 52 -0.96 5.16 -0.31
C VAL A 52 -1.50 3.77 0.08
N PRO A 53 -2.31 3.11 -0.78
CA PRO A 53 -2.80 1.78 -0.49
C PRO A 53 -1.65 0.76 -0.52
N THR A 54 -1.48 -0.02 0.54
CA THR A 54 -0.57 -1.16 0.57
C THR A 54 -1.31 -2.43 0.95
N VAL A 55 -1.37 -3.39 0.02
CA VAL A 55 -2.06 -4.68 0.21
C VAL A 55 -1.11 -5.74 0.73
N TYR A 56 -1.53 -6.48 1.76
CA TYR A 56 -0.73 -7.52 2.39
C TYR A 56 -1.58 -8.62 3.02
N GLN A 57 -0.92 -9.68 3.44
CA GLN A 57 -1.44 -10.81 4.20
C GLN A 57 -0.58 -10.98 5.46
N LEU A 58 -1.19 -11.46 6.54
CA LEU A 58 -0.48 -11.72 7.79
C LEU A 58 0.01 -13.18 7.86
N PRO A 59 1.19 -13.44 8.44
CA PRO A 59 1.69 -14.80 8.71
C PRO A 59 0.67 -15.66 9.46
N GLY A 60 0.52 -16.93 9.07
CA GLY A 60 -0.45 -17.85 9.68
C GLY A 60 -1.93 -17.57 9.37
N VAL A 61 -2.23 -16.43 8.73
CA VAL A 61 -3.59 -16.04 8.29
C VAL A 61 -3.74 -16.14 6.76
N ALA A 62 -2.64 -16.28 6.02
CA ALA A 62 -2.64 -16.49 4.56
C ALA A 62 -3.52 -17.67 4.12
N ASN A 63 -3.69 -18.68 4.98
CA ASN A 63 -4.52 -19.87 4.73
C ASN A 63 -6.04 -19.59 4.86
N ARG A 64 -6.46 -18.37 5.21
CA ARG A 64 -7.86 -17.99 5.49
C ARG A 64 -8.48 -17.05 4.45
N ASN A 65 -7.82 -16.81 3.32
CA ASN A 65 -8.29 -15.90 2.25
C ASN A 65 -8.61 -14.47 2.76
N THR A 66 -7.92 -13.99 3.80
CA THR A 66 -8.07 -12.60 4.24
C THR A 66 -6.88 -11.78 3.76
N TRP A 67 -7.21 -10.69 3.08
CA TRP A 67 -6.31 -9.62 2.66
C TRP A 67 -6.52 -8.41 3.55
N TYR A 68 -5.43 -7.68 3.79
CA TYR A 68 -5.43 -6.41 4.47
C TYR A 68 -4.94 -5.33 3.50
N MET A 69 -5.45 -4.12 3.67
CA MET A 69 -4.96 -2.92 2.99
C MET A 69 -4.76 -1.86 4.04
N SER A 70 -3.53 -1.40 4.20
CA SER A 70 -3.31 -0.11 4.85
C SER A 70 -3.48 1.00 3.82
N PHE A 71 -3.96 2.15 4.28
CA PHE A 71 -4.10 3.36 3.48
C PHE A 71 -4.04 4.57 4.40
N ILE A 72 -3.67 5.72 3.87
CA ILE A 72 -3.72 6.98 4.62
C ILE A 72 -5.07 7.66 4.41
N GLY A 73 -5.54 8.35 5.44
CA GLY A 73 -6.63 9.30 5.38
C GLY A 73 -6.14 10.69 5.79
N PHE A 74 -6.55 11.72 5.04
CA PHE A 74 -6.33 13.12 5.38
C PHE A 74 -7.63 13.76 5.82
N ASP A 75 -7.64 14.38 6.99
CA ASP A 75 -8.84 14.95 7.62
C ASP A 75 -8.87 16.49 7.62
N GLY A 76 -7.95 17.12 6.88
CA GLY A 76 -7.76 18.57 6.88
C GLY A 76 -6.67 19.05 7.84
N SER A 77 -6.29 18.25 8.83
CA SER A 77 -5.22 18.58 9.80
C SER A 77 -3.92 17.85 9.47
N GLY A 78 -4.01 16.56 9.10
CA GLY A 78 -2.85 15.73 8.86
C GLY A 78 -3.20 14.34 8.37
N TYR A 79 -2.17 13.50 8.25
CA TYR A 79 -2.33 12.11 7.82
C TYR A 79 -2.50 11.16 9.01
N GLN A 80 -3.45 10.25 8.90
CA GLN A 80 -3.58 9.10 9.78
C GLN A 80 -3.61 7.83 8.93
N SER A 81 -3.11 6.73 9.46
CA SER A 81 -3.13 5.45 8.75
C SER A 81 -4.25 4.56 9.24
N PHE A 82 -4.94 3.94 8.30
CA PHE A 82 -6.06 3.06 8.52
C PHE A 82 -5.76 1.68 7.94
N VAL A 83 -6.53 0.69 8.36
CA VAL A 83 -6.53 -0.66 7.77
C VAL A 83 -7.94 -1.08 7.41
N ALA A 84 -8.08 -1.81 6.31
CA ALA A 84 -9.30 -2.47 5.88
C ALA A 84 -9.02 -3.94 5.55
N GLU A 85 -10.07 -4.75 5.48
CA GLU A 85 -10.01 -6.19 5.20
C GLU A 85 -10.81 -6.55 3.95
N SER A 86 -10.34 -7.55 3.20
CA SER A 86 -11.05 -8.10 2.05
C SER A 86 -10.86 -9.60 1.91
N ARG A 87 -11.81 -10.27 1.28
CA ARG A 87 -11.70 -11.68 0.86
C ARG A 87 -11.51 -11.86 -0.64
N ASP A 88 -11.73 -10.82 -1.42
CA ASP A 88 -11.79 -10.85 -2.89
C ASP A 88 -10.97 -9.73 -3.57
N LEU A 89 -10.26 -8.91 -2.78
CA LEU A 89 -9.49 -7.73 -3.20
C LEU A 89 -10.32 -6.58 -3.81
N VAL A 90 -11.65 -6.72 -3.89
CA VAL A 90 -12.55 -5.73 -4.49
C VAL A 90 -13.42 -5.08 -3.41
N LYS A 91 -14.01 -5.89 -2.53
CA LYS A 91 -14.84 -5.42 -1.42
C LYS A 91 -14.01 -5.31 -0.16
N TRP A 92 -13.86 -4.08 0.33
CA TRP A 92 -13.08 -3.77 1.52
C TRP A 92 -13.99 -3.32 2.67
N THR A 93 -13.90 -4.00 3.81
CA THR A 93 -14.72 -3.75 5.00
C THR A 93 -13.83 -3.59 6.24
N ASN A 94 -14.44 -3.45 7.43
CA ASN A 94 -13.73 -3.35 8.71
C ASN A 94 -12.64 -2.26 8.75
N LYS A 95 -12.97 -1.08 8.21
CA LYS A 95 -12.08 0.09 8.21
C LYS A 95 -11.91 0.59 9.63
N ARG A 96 -10.67 0.74 10.08
CA ARG A 96 -10.34 1.19 11.45
C ARG A 96 -8.99 1.88 11.48
N LEU A 97 -8.78 2.73 12.48
CA LEU A 97 -7.48 3.36 12.72
C LEU A 97 -6.42 2.28 12.97
N ALA A 98 -5.28 2.42 12.30
CA ALA A 98 -4.09 1.61 12.52
C ALA A 98 -2.99 2.43 13.21
N PHE A 99 -2.80 3.69 12.80
CA PHE A 99 -1.78 4.58 13.36
C PHE A 99 -2.24 6.04 13.27
N GLY A 100 -2.70 6.58 14.39
CA GLY A 100 -3.18 7.97 14.52
C GLY A 100 -2.07 8.94 14.89
N TYR A 101 -2.44 10.21 15.09
CA TYR A 101 -1.51 11.30 15.42
C TYR A 101 -0.59 10.99 16.61
N GLY A 102 0.61 11.57 16.57
CA GLY A 102 1.48 11.65 17.73
C GLY A 102 0.94 12.49 18.85
N GLU A 103 1.59 12.38 20.00
CA GLU A 103 1.31 13.25 21.14
C GLU A 103 1.85 14.66 20.85
N GLU A 104 1.24 15.67 21.46
CA GLU A 104 1.68 17.05 21.28
C GLU A 104 3.13 17.23 21.74
N GLY A 105 3.97 17.81 20.87
CA GLY A 105 5.40 18.01 21.11
C GLY A 105 6.30 16.89 20.58
N GLU A 106 5.73 15.76 20.14
CA GLU A 106 6.48 14.70 19.47
C GLU A 106 6.74 15.02 17.99
N PHE A 107 7.79 14.42 17.41
CA PHE A 107 8.20 14.69 16.02
C PHE A 107 7.14 14.30 14.98
N ASP A 108 6.22 13.42 15.36
CA ASP A 108 5.14 12.87 14.54
C ASP A 108 3.75 13.42 14.94
N TYR A 109 3.74 14.45 15.79
CA TYR A 109 2.57 15.30 16.01
C TYR A 109 2.16 15.98 14.70
N GLY A 110 0.92 15.77 14.27
CA GLY A 110 0.39 16.31 13.01
C GLY A 110 0.39 15.34 11.82
N GLY A 111 0.93 14.12 11.95
CA GLY A 111 0.66 13.09 10.96
C GLY A 111 1.52 11.84 11.04
N ARG A 112 0.91 10.68 10.80
CA ARG A 112 1.58 9.37 10.77
C ARG A 112 1.16 8.54 9.56
N VAL A 113 2.14 7.95 8.90
CA VAL A 113 1.95 7.18 7.66
C VAL A 113 2.57 5.79 7.79
N LEU A 114 1.76 4.77 7.50
CA LEU A 114 2.21 3.43 7.15
C LEU A 114 2.24 3.33 5.63
N GLY A 115 3.44 3.26 5.04
CA GLY A 115 3.58 3.29 3.57
C GLY A 115 4.62 2.31 2.99
N ALA A 116 5.38 1.63 3.84
CA ALA A 116 6.39 0.67 3.42
C ALA A 116 6.31 -0.57 4.29
N TYR A 117 6.28 -1.73 3.65
CA TYR A 117 6.18 -3.03 4.29
C TYR A 117 7.30 -3.93 3.78
N LEU A 118 7.85 -4.73 4.69
CA LEU A 118 8.77 -5.80 4.34
C LEU A 118 7.94 -7.03 4.02
N TYR A 119 8.01 -7.50 2.78
CA TYR A 119 7.41 -8.78 2.39
C TYR A 119 8.44 -9.90 2.52
N GLU A 120 7.98 -11.11 2.82
CA GLU A 120 8.82 -12.32 2.78
C GLU A 120 9.46 -12.51 1.40
N ASP A 121 8.73 -12.16 0.32
CA ASP A 121 9.20 -12.23 -1.06
C ASP A 121 8.57 -11.11 -1.92
N TYR A 122 9.42 -10.38 -2.65
CA TYR A 122 9.03 -9.30 -3.57
C TYR A 122 8.78 -9.76 -5.01
N GLY A 123 8.87 -11.07 -5.26
CA GLY A 123 8.55 -11.68 -6.54
C GLY A 123 7.15 -11.30 -7.03
N ILE A 124 7.02 -11.12 -8.34
CA ILE A 124 5.76 -10.68 -8.98
C ILE A 124 4.60 -11.62 -8.62
N LYS A 125 4.87 -12.93 -8.59
CA LYS A 125 3.90 -13.99 -8.29
C LYS A 125 3.92 -14.44 -6.82
N ALA A 126 4.79 -13.87 -6.00
CA ALA A 126 4.90 -14.22 -4.60
C ALA A 126 3.66 -13.73 -3.83
N PRO A 127 3.25 -14.43 -2.76
CA PRO A 127 2.19 -13.95 -1.90
C PRO A 127 2.64 -12.65 -1.20
N ARG A 128 1.70 -11.79 -0.83
CA ARG A 128 2.01 -10.51 -0.18
C ARG A 128 2.07 -10.66 1.34
N VAL A 129 2.81 -11.66 1.83
CA VAL A 129 2.94 -11.93 3.27
C VAL A 129 4.00 -10.99 3.86
N LEU A 130 3.65 -10.34 4.97
CA LEU A 130 4.56 -9.54 5.80
C LEU A 130 5.55 -10.40 6.57
#